data_AF-A0A9W7F870-F1
#
_entry.id   AF-A0A9W7F870-F1
#
_cell.length_a   1.000
_cell.length_b   1.000
_cell.length_c   1.000
_cell.angle_alpha   90.00
_cell.angle_beta   90.00
_cell.angle_gamma   90.00
#
_symmetry.space_group_name_H-M   'P 1'
#
loop_
_entity.id
_entity.type
_entity.pdbx_description
1 polymer ?
#
loop_
_entity_poly.entity_id
_entity_poly.type
_entity_poly.pdbx_seq_one_letter_code
_entity_poly.pdbx_strand_id
1 'polypeptide(L)'
;MLKSLLLLLLALLPNALSYTNVLGTELESCSQPGMARTGFMRDGHCTETNDDRGSHHICIDLSSTSGGNFCSVTGQPNWCESSMGCHEDYSEQCEVEHWCVCQWAFASYIQNAGGCEYIQDIVCEATNMFALTAYEANAPNYEHIRKALECLRSRCDIPTTESVEAHTAVHDNEMQELNSEEVNNVPVIVGGMVLCVVGGLAFGFFAGKKMAKRKAIRVKDNLKVEGENRVI
;
A
#
# COMPACT_ATOMS: atom_id res chain seq x y z
N MET A 1 5.21 20.15 39.20
CA MET A 1 5.30 18.74 38.74
C MET A 1 4.34 18.45 37.57
N LEU A 2 4.18 19.39 36.62
CA LEU A 2 3.17 19.32 35.56
C LEU A 2 3.80 19.54 34.18
N LYS A 3 4.88 18.81 33.88
CA LYS A 3 5.55 18.84 32.57
C LYS A 3 5.79 17.45 31.97
N SER A 4 5.35 16.40 32.64
CA SER A 4 5.66 15.01 32.26
C SER A 4 4.47 14.19 31.78
N LEU A 5 3.31 14.83 31.52
CA LEU A 5 2.08 14.14 31.07
C LEU A 5 1.77 14.34 29.57
N LEU A 6 2.66 15.01 28.81
CA LEU A 6 2.45 15.26 27.37
C LEU A 6 3.28 14.34 26.45
N LEU A 7 3.96 13.34 27.00
CA LEU A 7 4.83 12.43 26.24
C LEU A 7 4.29 11.00 26.09
N LEU A 8 3.07 10.72 26.58
CA LEU A 8 2.46 9.39 26.52
C LEU A 8 1.36 9.24 25.45
N LEU A 9 1.11 10.26 24.62
CA LEU A 9 0.08 10.19 23.55
C LEU A 9 0.64 9.88 22.14
N LEU A 10 1.95 9.81 21.96
CA LEU A 10 2.57 9.64 20.63
C LEU A 10 2.88 8.19 20.22
N ALA A 11 2.60 7.19 21.07
CA ALA A 11 3.00 5.80 20.84
C ALA A 11 1.88 4.86 20.32
N LEU A 12 0.65 5.36 20.13
CA LEU A 12 -0.51 4.53 19.74
C LEU A 12 -0.82 4.54 18.23
N LEU A 13 -0.12 5.33 17.42
CA LEU A 13 -0.45 5.54 16.01
C LEU A 13 0.00 4.44 15.01
N PRO A 14 1.11 3.69 15.18
CA PRO A 14 1.62 2.85 14.09
C PRO A 14 0.89 1.51 13.86
N ASN A 15 -0.04 1.11 14.74
CA ASN A 15 -0.71 -0.20 14.61
C ASN A 15 -2.00 -0.18 13.77
N ALA A 16 -2.58 1.00 13.51
CA ALA A 16 -3.87 1.08 12.84
C ALA A 16 -3.81 0.62 11.37
N LEU A 17 -2.72 0.91 10.66
CA LEU A 17 -2.59 0.57 9.24
C LEU A 17 -2.40 -0.94 8.99
N SER A 18 -1.85 -1.68 9.95
CA SER A 18 -1.66 -3.13 9.83
C SER A 18 -3.00 -3.88 9.70
N TYR A 19 -4.09 -3.28 10.18
CA TYR A 19 -5.46 -3.80 10.11
C TYR A 19 -6.38 -2.90 9.28
N THR A 20 -5.83 -2.18 8.30
CA THR A 20 -6.61 -1.37 7.34
C THR A 20 -6.55 -2.02 5.96
N ASN A 21 -7.68 -2.16 5.28
CA ASN A 21 -7.71 -2.62 3.89
C ASN A 21 -7.42 -1.50 2.89
N VAL A 22 -7.23 -1.83 1.62
CA VAL A 22 -6.91 -0.86 0.55
C VAL A 22 -8.01 0.17 0.29
N LEU A 23 -9.23 -0.06 0.80
CA LEU A 23 -10.34 0.89 0.74
C LEU A 23 -10.32 1.88 1.91
N GLY A 24 -9.37 1.76 2.85
CA GLY A 24 -9.25 2.63 4.02
C GLY A 24 -10.18 2.27 5.17
N THR A 25 -10.77 1.07 5.16
CA THR A 25 -11.65 0.56 6.22
C THR A 25 -10.97 -0.59 6.98
N GLU A 26 -11.65 -1.18 7.96
CA GLU A 26 -11.11 -2.31 8.73
C GLU A 26 -10.78 -3.50 7.83
N LEU A 27 -9.65 -4.16 8.08
CA LEU A 27 -9.20 -5.32 7.30
C LEU A 27 -10.10 -6.53 7.58
N GLU A 28 -10.86 -6.96 6.58
CA GLU A 28 -11.70 -8.15 6.68
C GLU A 28 -10.89 -9.45 6.60
N SER A 29 -11.51 -10.55 7.02
CA SER A 29 -10.91 -11.88 6.88
C SER A 29 -10.88 -12.31 5.41
N CYS A 30 -9.73 -12.79 4.96
CA CYS A 30 -9.54 -13.26 3.60
C CYS A 30 -10.18 -14.65 3.41
N SER A 31 -9.90 -15.59 4.32
CA SER A 31 -10.55 -16.91 4.34
C SER A 31 -11.79 -16.90 5.24
N GLN A 32 -12.85 -17.59 4.85
CA GLN A 32 -14.12 -17.69 5.59
C GLN A 32 -14.35 -19.14 6.07
N PRO A 33 -15.36 -19.40 6.94
CA PRO A 33 -15.72 -20.76 7.32
C PRO A 33 -15.95 -21.66 6.10
N GLY A 34 -15.40 -22.88 6.14
CA GLY A 34 -15.40 -23.82 5.01
C GLY A 34 -14.22 -23.65 4.04
N MET A 35 -13.38 -22.62 4.20
CA MET A 35 -12.14 -22.43 3.43
C MET A 35 -10.91 -22.82 4.25
N ALA A 36 -9.81 -23.14 3.58
CA ALA A 36 -8.51 -23.24 4.21
C ALA A 36 -8.11 -21.91 4.88
N ARG A 37 -7.56 -21.99 6.11
CA ARG A 37 -7.13 -20.79 6.85
C ARG A 37 -5.86 -20.19 6.25
N THR A 38 -5.98 -18.95 5.79
CA THR A 38 -4.89 -18.17 5.17
C THR A 38 -4.16 -17.26 6.16
N GLY A 39 -3.30 -16.38 5.64
CA GLY A 39 -2.54 -15.36 6.38
C GLY A 39 -1.18 -15.87 6.83
N PHE A 40 -0.16 -14.99 6.84
CA PHE A 40 1.19 -15.35 7.30
C PHE A 40 1.17 -15.91 8.73
N MET A 41 0.36 -15.30 9.60
CA MET A 41 0.16 -15.73 11.00
C MET A 41 -0.84 -16.88 11.15
N ARG A 42 -1.45 -17.34 10.06
CA ARG A 42 -2.56 -18.33 10.05
C ARG A 42 -3.73 -17.90 10.94
N ASP A 43 -4.12 -16.63 10.83
CA ASP A 43 -5.25 -15.99 11.50
C ASP A 43 -6.39 -15.64 10.53
N GLY A 44 -6.27 -16.05 9.26
CA GLY A 44 -7.25 -15.77 8.21
C GLY A 44 -7.14 -14.38 7.57
N HIS A 45 -6.21 -13.53 8.00
CA HIS A 45 -6.08 -12.15 7.54
C HIS A 45 -4.76 -11.90 6.82
N CYS A 46 -4.77 -10.97 5.87
CA CYS A 46 -3.56 -10.55 5.15
C CYS A 46 -2.81 -9.44 5.91
N THR A 47 -2.64 -9.61 7.22
CA THR A 47 -2.12 -8.60 8.16
C THR A 47 -0.63 -8.32 7.94
N GLU A 48 -0.24 -7.05 8.00
CA GLU A 48 1.18 -6.65 7.99
C GLU A 48 1.86 -7.00 9.31
N THR A 49 3.03 -7.64 9.23
CA THR A 49 3.88 -7.97 10.37
C THR A 49 5.36 -7.93 10.00
N ASN A 50 6.21 -7.46 10.91
CA ASN A 50 7.64 -7.20 10.66
C ASN A 50 8.44 -8.42 10.16
N ASP A 51 7.99 -9.65 10.48
CA ASP A 51 8.69 -10.89 10.09
C ASP A 51 8.21 -11.47 8.77
N ASP A 52 7.16 -10.91 8.16
CA ASP A 52 6.68 -11.34 6.86
C ASP A 52 7.49 -10.70 5.73
N ARG A 53 8.65 -11.30 5.45
CA ARG A 53 9.51 -10.92 4.31
C ARG A 53 8.80 -10.99 2.96
N GLY A 54 7.75 -11.78 2.85
CA GLY A 54 6.94 -11.94 1.65
C GLY A 54 5.89 -10.84 1.51
N SER A 55 5.51 -10.16 2.59
CA SER A 55 4.44 -9.17 2.60
C SER A 55 3.16 -9.75 1.96
N HIS A 56 2.58 -10.76 2.61
CA HIS A 56 1.39 -11.51 2.18
C HIS A 56 0.13 -10.66 2.37
N HIS A 57 0.07 -9.54 1.66
CA HIS A 57 -0.92 -8.47 1.84
C HIS A 57 -2.07 -8.53 0.84
N ILE A 58 -1.95 -9.29 -0.25
CA ILE A 58 -2.98 -9.38 -1.28
C ILE A 58 -3.87 -10.58 -1.02
N CYS A 59 -5.17 -10.38 -0.82
CA CYS A 59 -6.14 -11.46 -0.81
C CYS A 59 -6.65 -11.69 -2.24
N ILE A 60 -6.43 -12.89 -2.78
CA ILE A 60 -6.96 -13.32 -4.07
C ILE A 60 -7.97 -14.44 -3.91
N ASP A 61 -8.99 -14.45 -4.77
CA ASP A 61 -9.94 -15.56 -4.90
C ASP A 61 -9.40 -16.57 -5.92
N LEU A 62 -8.75 -17.64 -5.41
CA LEU A 62 -8.23 -18.73 -6.23
C LEU A 62 -9.31 -19.64 -6.80
N SER A 63 -10.56 -19.54 -6.31
CA SER A 63 -11.70 -20.27 -6.87
C SER A 63 -12.29 -19.57 -8.11
N SER A 64 -12.02 -18.28 -8.28
CA SER A 64 -12.49 -17.51 -9.44
C SER A 64 -11.94 -18.10 -10.76
N THR A 65 -12.82 -18.15 -11.75
CA THR A 65 -12.51 -18.62 -13.11
C THR A 65 -12.00 -17.49 -14.02
N SER A 66 -11.84 -16.27 -13.52
CA SER A 66 -11.24 -15.18 -14.26
C SER A 66 -9.71 -15.37 -14.34
N GLY A 67 -9.13 -15.26 -15.54
CA GLY A 67 -7.68 -15.32 -15.73
C GLY A 67 -7.04 -16.71 -15.61
N GLY A 68 -5.70 -16.74 -15.50
CA GLY A 68 -4.91 -17.96 -15.34
C GLY A 68 -4.59 -18.25 -13.88
N ASN A 69 -4.53 -19.52 -13.46
CA ASN A 69 -4.24 -19.90 -12.07
C ASN A 69 -2.92 -19.30 -11.54
N PHE A 70 -2.95 -18.64 -10.37
CA PHE A 70 -1.79 -17.99 -9.74
C PHE A 70 -0.56 -18.90 -9.65
N CYS A 71 -0.70 -20.12 -9.14
CA CYS A 71 0.42 -21.06 -8.97
C CYS A 71 1.05 -21.41 -10.32
N SER A 72 0.22 -21.71 -11.32
CA SER A 72 0.71 -22.03 -12.67
C SER A 72 1.44 -20.85 -13.33
N VAL A 73 0.88 -19.64 -13.25
CA VAL A 73 1.45 -18.45 -13.92
C VAL A 73 2.73 -17.96 -13.22
N THR A 74 2.84 -18.15 -11.91
CA THR A 74 4.05 -17.81 -11.15
C THR A 74 5.09 -18.93 -11.12
N GLY A 75 4.77 -20.12 -11.64
CA GLY A 75 5.66 -21.28 -11.67
C GLY A 75 5.89 -21.92 -10.30
N GLN A 76 4.97 -21.71 -9.36
CA GLN A 76 5.00 -22.32 -8.04
C GLN A 76 4.44 -23.75 -8.06
N PRO A 77 4.76 -24.60 -7.08
CA PRO A 77 4.04 -25.86 -6.88
C PRO A 77 2.53 -25.60 -6.79
N ASN A 78 1.71 -26.53 -7.29
CA ASN A 78 0.25 -26.36 -7.34
C ASN A 78 -0.41 -26.58 -5.95
N TRP A 79 -0.13 -25.69 -5.00
CA TRP A 79 -0.81 -25.65 -3.71
C TRP A 79 -2.16 -24.93 -3.79
N CYS A 80 -2.41 -24.19 -4.87
CA CYS A 80 -3.66 -23.46 -5.12
C CYS A 80 -4.89 -24.40 -5.20
N GLU A 81 -4.70 -25.68 -5.54
CA GLU A 81 -5.75 -26.70 -5.64
C GLU A 81 -5.63 -27.76 -4.53
N SER A 82 -5.04 -27.40 -3.39
CA SER A 82 -4.87 -28.31 -2.25
C SER A 82 -5.85 -28.00 -1.13
N SER A 83 -6.06 -28.98 -0.25
CA SER A 83 -6.76 -28.77 1.02
C SER A 83 -5.74 -28.49 2.15
N MET A 84 -6.10 -27.59 3.07
CA MET A 84 -5.32 -27.28 4.27
C MET A 84 -6.24 -27.14 5.49
N GLY A 85 -5.68 -26.88 6.68
CA GLY A 85 -6.46 -26.69 7.91
C GLY A 85 -7.59 -25.66 7.75
N CYS A 86 -8.83 -26.02 8.11
CA CYS A 86 -9.98 -25.14 7.93
C CYS A 86 -9.88 -23.85 8.75
N HIS A 87 -10.59 -22.81 8.29
CA HIS A 87 -10.66 -21.52 8.95
C HIS A 87 -11.21 -21.62 10.37
N GLU A 88 -12.27 -22.39 10.56
CA GLU A 88 -12.99 -22.58 11.82
C GLU A 88 -12.34 -23.64 12.73
N ASP A 89 -11.83 -24.71 12.14
CA ASP A 89 -11.19 -25.83 12.85
C ASP A 89 -9.97 -26.34 12.07
N TYR A 90 -8.79 -26.05 12.60
CA TYR A 90 -7.54 -26.43 11.94
C TYR A 90 -7.26 -27.95 11.97
N SER A 91 -8.06 -28.73 12.69
CA SER A 91 -7.99 -30.20 12.68
C SER A 91 -8.74 -30.82 11.49
N GLU A 92 -9.65 -30.06 10.87
CA GLU A 92 -10.34 -30.44 9.63
C GLU A 92 -9.55 -29.96 8.41
N GLN A 93 -9.92 -30.43 7.21
CA GLN A 93 -9.30 -30.02 5.95
C GLN A 93 -10.35 -29.38 5.04
N CYS A 94 -10.03 -28.18 4.55
CA CYS A 94 -10.87 -27.40 3.66
C CYS A 94 -10.07 -26.98 2.43
N GLU A 95 -10.75 -26.75 1.32
CA GLU A 95 -10.12 -26.34 0.07
C GLU A 95 -9.52 -24.93 0.17
N VAL A 96 -8.41 -24.73 -0.53
CA VAL A 96 -7.85 -23.39 -0.73
C VAL A 96 -8.70 -22.64 -1.74
N GLU A 97 -9.49 -21.68 -1.24
CA GLU A 97 -10.32 -20.80 -2.06
C GLU A 97 -9.74 -19.38 -2.07
N HIS A 98 -9.82 -18.67 -0.94
CA HIS A 98 -9.17 -17.36 -0.81
C HIS A 98 -7.79 -17.49 -0.16
N TRP A 99 -6.81 -16.75 -0.67
CA TRP A 99 -5.45 -16.82 -0.12
C TRP A 99 -4.71 -15.49 -0.10
N CYS A 100 -3.91 -15.30 0.95
CA CYS A 100 -3.04 -14.14 1.14
C CYS A 100 -1.71 -14.44 0.46
N VAL A 101 -1.45 -13.77 -0.66
CA VAL A 101 -0.23 -13.95 -1.44
C VAL A 101 0.74 -12.79 -1.26
N CYS A 102 2.03 -13.09 -1.42
CA CYS A 102 3.10 -12.10 -1.48
C CYS A 102 2.76 -11.02 -2.52
N GLN A 103 2.78 -9.75 -2.11
CA GLN A 103 2.48 -8.64 -3.02
C GLN A 103 3.47 -8.57 -4.21
N TRP A 104 4.72 -9.01 -4.06
CA TRP A 104 5.69 -9.01 -5.16
C TRP A 104 5.44 -10.16 -6.14
N ALA A 105 5.00 -11.31 -5.63
CA ALA A 105 4.55 -12.42 -6.45
C ALA A 105 3.27 -12.05 -7.21
N PHE A 106 2.35 -11.31 -6.58
CA PHE A 106 1.15 -10.79 -7.24
C PHE A 106 1.47 -9.83 -8.39
N ALA A 107 2.45 -8.92 -8.21
CA ALA A 107 2.89 -8.06 -9.31
C ALA A 107 3.51 -8.87 -10.47
N SER A 108 4.28 -9.93 -10.14
CA SER A 108 4.83 -10.85 -11.14
C SER A 108 3.74 -11.67 -11.83
N TYR A 109 2.70 -12.06 -11.10
CA TYR A 109 1.53 -12.78 -11.62
C TYR A 109 0.81 -11.96 -12.69
N ILE A 110 0.49 -10.68 -12.43
CA ILE A 110 -0.09 -9.77 -13.42
C ILE A 110 0.80 -9.65 -14.66
N GLN A 111 2.11 -9.48 -14.47
CA GLN A 111 3.05 -9.36 -15.57
C GLN A 111 3.08 -10.62 -16.44
N ASN A 112 3.16 -11.80 -15.81
CA ASN A 112 3.28 -13.08 -16.50
C ASN A 112 1.96 -13.54 -17.13
N ALA A 113 0.83 -13.17 -16.54
CA ALA A 113 -0.50 -13.41 -17.10
C ALA A 113 -0.76 -12.57 -18.36
N GLY A 114 0.03 -11.50 -18.57
CA GLY A 114 -0.08 -10.62 -19.72
C GLY A 114 -0.96 -9.39 -19.50
N GLY A 115 -1.47 -9.18 -18.28
CA GLY A 115 -2.38 -8.07 -17.98
C GLY A 115 -3.26 -8.30 -16.75
N CYS A 116 -3.92 -7.25 -16.30
CA CYS A 116 -4.81 -7.25 -15.13
C CYS A 116 -6.10 -8.03 -15.38
N GLU A 117 -6.51 -8.15 -16.64
CA GLU A 117 -7.69 -8.89 -17.07
C GLU A 117 -7.50 -10.42 -17.08
N TYR A 118 -6.25 -10.88 -17.00
CA TYR A 118 -5.88 -12.30 -17.04
C TYR A 118 -5.51 -12.88 -15.68
N ILE A 119 -5.86 -12.17 -14.61
CA ILE A 119 -5.67 -12.65 -13.24
C ILE A 119 -7.02 -12.93 -12.57
N GLN A 120 -6.94 -13.83 -11.59
CA GLN A 120 -8.01 -14.13 -10.64
C GLN A 120 -8.40 -12.89 -9.84
N ASP A 121 -9.60 -12.92 -9.28
CA ASP A 121 -10.18 -11.74 -8.64
C ASP A 121 -9.47 -11.37 -7.33
N ILE A 122 -9.52 -10.08 -7.00
CA ILE A 122 -8.95 -9.51 -5.78
C ILE A 122 -10.09 -9.29 -4.79
N VAL A 123 -9.92 -9.76 -3.56
CA VAL A 123 -10.85 -9.44 -2.46
C VAL A 123 -10.35 -8.16 -1.80
N CYS A 124 -10.93 -7.03 -2.19
CA CYS A 124 -10.41 -5.70 -1.87
C CYS A 124 -10.50 -5.38 -0.37
N GLU A 125 -11.60 -5.78 0.28
CA GLU A 125 -11.88 -5.58 1.70
C GLU A 125 -10.93 -6.37 2.61
N ALA A 126 -10.34 -7.45 2.07
CA ALA A 126 -9.36 -8.29 2.75
C ALA A 126 -7.91 -8.09 2.27
N THR A 127 -7.69 -7.15 1.34
CA THR A 127 -6.36 -6.78 0.84
C THR A 127 -5.81 -5.61 1.65
N ASN A 128 -4.62 -5.75 2.21
CA ASN A 128 -4.06 -4.82 3.19
C ASN A 128 -3.52 -3.53 2.54
N MET A 129 -3.74 -2.40 3.21
CA MET A 129 -3.29 -1.06 2.77
C MET A 129 -1.76 -0.97 2.54
N PHE A 130 -0.97 -1.81 3.20
CA PHE A 130 0.48 -1.87 2.96
C PHE A 130 0.84 -2.29 1.55
N ALA A 131 0.03 -3.10 0.87
CA ALA A 131 0.24 -3.41 -0.54
C ALA A 131 0.14 -2.15 -1.42
N LEU A 132 -0.91 -1.36 -1.24
CA LEU A 132 -1.11 -0.10 -1.96
C LEU A 132 0.06 0.86 -1.71
N THR A 133 0.40 1.08 -0.43
CA THR A 133 1.50 1.97 -0.03
C THR A 133 2.84 1.55 -0.64
N ALA A 134 3.13 0.25 -0.62
CA ALA A 134 4.37 -0.27 -1.16
C ALA A 134 4.42 -0.18 -2.69
N TYR A 135 3.30 -0.41 -3.38
CA TYR A 135 3.22 -0.23 -4.82
C TYR A 135 3.37 1.24 -5.23
N GLU A 136 2.72 2.18 -4.54
CA GLU A 136 2.88 3.62 -4.79
C GLU A 136 4.35 4.07 -4.64
N ALA A 137 5.03 3.60 -3.59
CA ALA A 137 6.43 3.94 -3.36
C ALA A 137 7.39 3.39 -4.43
N ASN A 138 7.04 2.27 -5.07
CA ASN A 138 7.92 1.55 -5.98
C ASN A 138 7.55 1.71 -7.47
N ALA A 139 6.31 2.07 -7.79
CA ALA A 139 5.82 2.27 -9.15
C ALA A 139 6.68 3.23 -10.00
N PRO A 140 7.25 4.34 -9.48
CA PRO A 140 8.13 5.20 -10.26
C PRO A 140 9.41 4.52 -10.76
N ASN A 141 9.84 3.44 -10.09
CA ASN A 141 11.11 2.78 -10.36
C ASN A 141 10.97 1.46 -11.13
N TYR A 142 9.78 0.84 -11.10
CA TYR A 142 9.58 -0.51 -11.62
C TYR A 142 8.26 -0.61 -12.41
N GLU A 143 8.36 -0.84 -13.72
CA GLU A 143 7.21 -0.89 -14.61
C GLU A 143 6.18 -1.95 -14.22
N HIS A 144 6.63 -3.14 -13.81
CA HIS A 144 5.74 -4.22 -13.37
C HIS A 144 4.99 -3.86 -12.08
N ILE A 145 5.61 -3.11 -11.16
CA ILE A 145 4.93 -2.60 -9.95
C ILE A 145 3.93 -1.52 -10.32
N ARG A 146 4.26 -0.63 -11.26
CA ARG A 146 3.30 0.37 -11.76
C ARG A 146 2.06 -0.29 -12.36
N LYS A 147 2.22 -1.35 -13.16
CA LYS A 147 1.09 -2.13 -13.69
C LYS A 147 0.28 -2.80 -12.59
N ALA A 148 0.94 -3.31 -11.55
CA ALA A 148 0.25 -3.88 -10.39
C ALA A 148 -0.55 -2.83 -9.61
N LEU A 149 0.01 -1.63 -9.41
CA LEU A 149 -0.69 -0.49 -8.81
C LEU A 149 -1.94 -0.11 -9.60
N GLU A 150 -1.80 0.05 -10.92
CA GLU A 150 -2.92 0.36 -11.83
C GLU A 150 -4.00 -0.72 -11.76
N CYS A 151 -3.60 -2.00 -11.75
CA CYS A 151 -4.53 -3.12 -11.63
C CYS A 151 -5.28 -3.11 -10.30
N LEU A 152 -4.58 -2.96 -9.18
CA LEU A 152 -5.18 -2.93 -7.85
C LEU A 152 -6.16 -1.76 -7.72
N ARG A 153 -5.78 -0.56 -8.21
CA ARG A 153 -6.67 0.60 -8.21
C ARG A 153 -7.91 0.38 -9.07
N SER A 154 -7.75 -0.20 -10.25
CA SER A 154 -8.87 -0.45 -11.15
C SER A 154 -9.81 -1.54 -10.64
N ARG A 155 -9.30 -2.60 -10.00
CA ARG A 155 -10.12 -3.71 -9.51
C ARG A 155 -10.83 -3.39 -8.20
N CYS A 156 -10.29 -2.46 -7.43
CA CYS A 156 -10.82 -2.05 -6.12
C CYS A 156 -11.40 -0.62 -6.13
N ASP A 157 -11.59 -0.01 -7.30
CA ASP A 157 -12.11 1.35 -7.46
C ASP A 157 -11.40 2.41 -6.58
N ILE A 158 -10.08 2.28 -6.41
CA ILE A 158 -9.28 3.18 -5.58
C ILE A 158 -8.91 4.43 -6.40
N PRO A 159 -9.27 5.65 -5.94
CA PRO A 159 -8.96 6.88 -6.64
C PRO A 159 -7.46 7.07 -6.86
N THR A 160 -7.08 7.60 -8.02
CA THR A 160 -5.73 8.14 -8.24
C THR A 160 -5.64 9.55 -7.67
N THR A 161 -4.44 9.99 -7.29
CA THR A 161 -4.20 11.37 -6.84
C THR A 161 -4.73 12.39 -7.86
N GLU A 162 -4.54 12.14 -9.16
CA GLU A 162 -5.06 13.00 -10.25
C GLU A 162 -6.59 13.04 -10.29
N SER A 163 -7.26 11.89 -10.07
CA SER A 163 -8.72 11.83 -10.04
C SER A 163 -9.31 12.59 -8.86
N VAL A 164 -8.65 12.58 -7.69
CA VAL A 164 -9.08 13.32 -6.50
C VAL A 164 -8.96 14.82 -6.74
N GLU A 165 -7.84 15.28 -7.30
CA GLU A 165 -7.62 16.69 -7.64
C GLU A 165 -8.64 17.19 -8.68
N ALA A 166 -8.95 16.38 -9.69
CA ALA A 166 -9.97 16.70 -10.68
C ALA A 166 -11.38 16.80 -10.07
N HIS A 167 -11.73 15.91 -9.12
CA HIS A 167 -13.02 15.97 -8.43
C HIS A 167 -13.13 17.20 -7.51
N THR A 168 -12.05 17.56 -6.81
CA THR A 168 -12.04 18.80 -6.00
C THR A 168 -12.15 20.06 -6.85
N ALA A 169 -11.49 20.10 -8.01
CA ALA A 169 -11.55 21.23 -8.93
C ALA A 169 -12.95 21.43 -9.55
N VAL A 170 -13.74 20.35 -9.72
CA VAL A 170 -15.13 20.46 -10.19
C VAL A 170 -16.05 20.96 -9.07
N HIS A 171 -15.85 20.51 -7.83
CA HIS A 171 -16.65 20.96 -6.70
C HIS A 171 -16.46 22.46 -6.39
N ASP A 172 -15.24 22.98 -6.54
CA ASP A 172 -14.95 24.41 -6.34
C ASP A 172 -15.61 25.30 -7.42
N ASN A 173 -15.89 24.77 -8.61
CA ASN A 173 -16.55 25.51 -9.69
C ASN A 173 -18.08 25.59 -9.53
N GLU A 174 -18.71 24.70 -8.76
CA GLU A 174 -20.18 24.72 -8.55
C GLU A 174 -20.62 25.79 -7.51
N MET A 175 -19.72 26.20 -6.61
CA MET A 175 -19.97 27.28 -5.63
C MET A 175 -19.71 28.70 -6.16
N GLN A 176 -19.39 28.86 -7.45
CA GLN A 176 -19.08 30.16 -8.05
C GLN A 176 -20.20 30.76 -8.91
N GLU A 177 -21.40 30.17 -8.94
CA GLU A 177 -22.55 30.68 -9.71
C GLU A 177 -23.67 31.34 -8.86
N LEU A 178 -23.45 31.56 -7.55
CA LEU A 178 -24.46 32.18 -6.66
C LEU A 178 -24.03 33.49 -5.96
N ASN A 179 -22.85 34.06 -6.27
CA ASN A 179 -22.38 35.31 -5.65
C ASN A 179 -22.07 36.42 -6.65
N SER A 180 -22.97 36.67 -7.61
CA SER A 180 -22.91 37.87 -8.46
C SER A 180 -24.16 38.74 -8.38
N GLU A 181 -24.61 39.09 -7.18
CA GLU A 181 -25.49 40.26 -7.00
C GLU A 181 -25.05 41.09 -5.78
N GLU A 182 -24.34 42.17 -6.10
CA GLU A 182 -24.41 43.51 -5.51
C GLU A 182 -24.35 43.70 -3.97
N VAL A 183 -23.17 44.06 -3.43
CA VAL A 183 -23.10 44.89 -2.20
C VAL A 183 -22.15 46.06 -2.41
N ASN A 184 -22.75 47.20 -2.70
CA ASN A 184 -22.11 48.50 -2.79
C ASN A 184 -21.74 49.05 -1.39
N ASN A 185 -20.47 49.44 -1.26
CA ASN A 185 -19.93 50.58 -0.50
C ASN A 185 -20.36 50.80 0.97
N VAL A 186 -19.45 50.47 1.90
CA VAL A 186 -19.38 51.09 3.24
C VAL A 186 -18.00 51.72 3.44
N PRO A 187 -17.88 53.01 3.81
CA PRO A 187 -16.60 53.69 3.95
C PRO A 187 -15.87 53.29 5.24
N VAL A 188 -14.57 53.04 5.09
CA VAL A 188 -13.59 52.74 6.13
C VAL A 188 -13.26 54.01 6.91
N ILE A 189 -13.50 54.02 8.22
CA ILE A 189 -13.03 55.08 9.13
C ILE A 189 -11.58 54.78 9.52
N VAL A 190 -10.70 55.70 9.15
CA VAL A 190 -9.28 55.73 9.51
C VAL A 190 -9.12 56.31 10.91
N GLY A 191 -8.48 55.55 11.79
CA GLY A 191 -7.90 56.03 13.05
C GLY A 191 -7.22 54.86 13.74
N GLY A 192 -6.00 54.93 14.25
CA GLY A 192 -4.98 55.97 14.33
C GLY A 192 -3.77 55.29 15.01
N MET A 193 -2.58 55.82 14.73
CA MET A 193 -1.27 55.43 15.24
C MET A 193 -1.21 54.77 16.63
N VAL A 194 -0.47 53.66 16.74
CA VAL A 194 0.50 53.46 17.83
C VAL A 194 1.80 52.88 17.27
N LEU A 195 2.83 53.72 17.27
CA LEU A 195 4.24 53.36 17.14
C LEU A 195 4.72 52.68 18.42
N CYS A 196 5.30 51.49 18.32
CA CYS A 196 6.29 51.01 19.29
C CYS A 196 7.52 50.48 18.54
N VAL A 197 8.55 51.32 18.54
CA VAL A 197 9.92 51.02 18.16
C VAL A 197 10.60 50.28 19.30
N VAL A 198 11.02 49.04 19.08
CA VAL A 198 12.21 48.40 19.70
C VAL A 198 12.58 47.27 18.72
N GLY A 199 13.68 47.31 17.95
CA GLY A 199 15.07 47.33 18.39
C GLY A 199 15.56 45.89 18.60
N GLY A 200 16.30 45.31 17.64
CA GLY A 200 16.85 43.96 17.85
C GLY A 200 17.50 43.26 16.64
N LEU A 201 18.73 43.65 16.34
CA LEU A 201 19.88 42.80 15.97
C LEU A 201 19.76 41.79 14.81
N ALA A 202 20.54 42.09 13.77
CA ALA A 202 20.99 41.18 12.74
C ALA A 202 21.79 39.98 13.32
N PHE A 203 21.50 38.78 12.83
CA PHE A 203 22.48 37.70 12.72
C PHE A 203 22.12 36.86 11.49
N GLY A 204 23.00 36.90 10.47
CA GLY A 204 22.96 35.97 9.37
C GLY A 204 23.48 34.60 9.80
N PHE A 205 22.95 33.53 9.20
CA PHE A 205 23.66 32.28 9.01
C PHE A 205 23.08 31.56 7.79
N PHE A 206 23.74 31.74 6.65
CA PHE A 206 23.69 30.79 5.54
C PHE A 206 24.44 29.53 5.98
N ALA A 207 23.75 28.41 6.09
CA ALA A 207 24.37 27.10 6.23
C ALA A 207 23.74 26.12 5.21
N GLY A 208 24.39 26.01 4.05
CA GLY A 208 24.13 24.96 3.09
C GLY A 208 24.50 23.60 3.67
N LYS A 209 23.58 22.63 3.60
CA LYS A 209 23.89 21.23 3.87
C LYS A 209 24.36 20.56 2.59
N LYS A 210 25.65 20.21 2.58
CA LYS A 210 26.27 19.29 1.62
C LYS A 210 25.59 17.92 1.69
N MET A 211 25.17 17.42 0.53
CA MET A 211 24.74 16.04 0.32
C MET A 211 25.88 15.06 0.64
N ALA A 212 25.61 14.10 1.51
CA ALA A 212 26.50 12.98 1.77
C ALA A 212 26.40 11.95 0.63
N LYS A 213 27.49 11.81 -0.13
CA LYS A 213 27.71 10.68 -1.05
C LYS A 213 27.76 9.37 -0.23
N ARG A 214 26.79 8.47 -0.40
CA ARG A 214 26.97 7.06 -0.04
C ARG A 214 27.61 6.32 -1.21
N LYS A 215 28.69 5.59 -0.88
CA LYS A 215 29.53 4.81 -1.78
C LYS A 215 28.72 3.69 -2.42
N ALA A 216 28.84 3.57 -3.74
CA ALA A 216 28.53 2.35 -4.47
C ALA A 216 29.44 1.22 -3.98
N ILE A 217 28.85 0.16 -3.45
CA ILE A 217 29.56 -1.11 -3.25
C ILE A 217 29.58 -1.80 -4.60
N ARG A 218 30.79 -1.87 -5.16
CA ARG A 218 31.13 -2.61 -6.37
C ARG A 218 31.30 -4.07 -5.98
N VAL A 219 30.30 -4.91 -6.22
CA VAL A 219 30.50 -6.36 -6.26
C VAL A 219 31.09 -6.66 -7.64
N LYS A 220 32.37 -7.01 -7.66
CA LYS A 220 33.05 -7.53 -8.85
C LYS A 220 33.10 -9.05 -8.77
N ASP A 221 32.58 -9.63 -9.84
CA ASP A 221 33.14 -10.75 -10.61
C ASP A 221 33.24 -12.13 -9.93
N ASN A 222 32.18 -12.91 -10.19
CA ASN A 222 32.18 -14.07 -11.07
C ASN A 222 33.44 -14.98 -11.19
N LEU A 223 33.10 -16.27 -11.27
CA LEU A 223 33.77 -17.35 -12.00
C LEU A 223 35.04 -17.94 -11.37
N LYS A 224 34.85 -19.08 -10.68
CA LYS A 224 35.73 -20.22 -10.89
C LYS A 224 34.91 -21.46 -11.25
N VAL A 225 35.06 -21.82 -12.52
CA VAL A 225 34.72 -23.11 -13.13
C VAL A 225 35.61 -24.17 -12.52
N GLU A 226 35.03 -25.18 -11.89
CA GLU A 226 35.57 -26.55 -11.88
C GLU A 226 34.37 -27.50 -11.97
N GLY A 227 34.16 -28.06 -13.15
CA GLY A 227 33.50 -29.35 -13.26
C GLY A 227 34.46 -30.44 -12.79
N GLU A 228 33.92 -31.55 -12.30
CA GLU A 228 34.28 -32.94 -12.68
C GLU A 228 33.82 -33.95 -11.59
N ASN A 229 33.14 -35.01 -12.05
CA ASN A 229 32.79 -36.27 -11.36
C ASN A 229 31.73 -36.19 -10.22
N ARG A 230 30.79 -37.13 -10.04
CA ARG A 230 30.81 -38.59 -10.30
C ARG A 230 29.38 -39.16 -10.20
N VAL A 231 29.10 -40.21 -10.99
CA VAL A 231 28.34 -41.45 -10.69
C VAL A 231 27.84 -41.51 -9.23
N ILE A 232 26.55 -41.71 -8.92
CA ILE A 232 25.72 -42.93 -9.08
C ILE A 232 24.24 -42.53 -8.97
#